data_AF-A0A9X0W7D5-F1
#
_entry.id   AF-A0A9X0W7D5-F1
#
_cell.length_a   1.000
_cell.length_b   1.000
_cell.length_c   1.000
_cell.angle_alpha   90.00
_cell.angle_beta   90.00
_cell.angle_gamma   90.00
#
_symmetry.space_group_name_H-M   'P 1'
#
loop_
_entity.id
_entity.type
_entity.pdbx_description
1 polymer ?
#
loop_
_entity_poly.entity_id
_entity_poly.type
_entity_poly.pdbx_seq_one_letter_code
_entity_poly.pdbx_strand_id
1 'polypeptide(L)' 'MPTTVIRRCAICILLTLSLAACGGGGAKTNVSATSTTMGQELMDLNASYEQGLISAQEYKRAKKDILHKYDQ' A
#
# COMPACT_ATOMS: atom_id res chain seq x y z
N MET A 1 -49.30 0.81 -27.23
CA MET A 1 -48.33 0.20 -26.30
C MET A 1 -46.95 0.89 -26.31
N PRO A 2 -46.80 2.20 -26.00
CA PRO A 2 -45.46 2.83 -25.95
C PRO A 2 -44.96 3.19 -24.54
N THR A 3 -45.81 3.26 -23.51
CA THR A 3 -45.46 3.84 -22.20
C THR A 3 -44.55 2.96 -21.34
N THR A 4 -44.62 1.63 -21.51
CA THR A 4 -43.80 0.67 -20.74
C THR A 4 -42.33 0.60 -21.23
N VAL A 5 -42.08 0.97 -22.50
CA VAL A 5 -40.74 0.95 -23.12
C VAL A 5 -39.89 2.12 -22.60
N ILE A 6 -40.50 3.30 -22.47
CA ILE A 6 -39.84 4.52 -21.97
C ILE A 6 -39.40 4.35 -20.51
N ARG A 7 -40.23 3.70 -19.67
CA ARG A 7 -39.90 3.41 -18.26
C ARG A 7 -38.77 2.39 -18.10
N ARG A 8 -38.65 1.43 -19.03
CA ARG A 8 -37.59 0.41 -19.01
C ARG A 8 -36.25 0.96 -19.51
N CYS A 9 -36.26 1.85 -20.51
CA CYS A 9 -35.05 2.53 -20.98
C CYS A 9 -34.43 3.47 -19.92
N ALA A 10 -35.25 4.13 -19.11
CA ALA A 10 -34.77 5.02 -18.05
C ALA A 10 -33.97 4.31 -16.94
N ILE A 11 -34.33 3.05 -16.63
CA ILE A 11 -33.68 2.26 -15.57
C ILE A 11 -32.30 1.77 -16.03
N CYS A 12 -32.13 1.41 -17.31
CA CYS A 12 -30.85 0.94 -17.84
C CYS A 12 -29.77 2.03 -17.87
N ILE A 13 -30.16 3.29 -18.08
CA ILE A 13 -29.22 4.42 -18.18
C ILE A 13 -28.62 4.77 -16.79
N LEU A 14 -29.44 4.69 -15.73
CA LEU A 14 -29.00 4.97 -14.35
C LEU A 14 -27.96 3.96 -13.82
N LEU A 15 -28.03 2.69 -14.24
CA LEU A 15 -27.09 1.64 -13.81
C LEU A 15 -25.68 1.80 -14.39
N THR A 16 -25.54 2.41 -15.57
CA THR A 16 -24.24 2.59 -16.23
C THR A 16 -23.41 3.75 -15.66
N LEU A 17 -24.07 4.75 -15.04
CA LEU A 17 -23.38 5.87 -14.39
C LEU A 17 -22.69 5.47 -13.07
N SER A 18 -23.20 4.45 -12.38
CA SER A 18 -22.62 3.97 -11.11
C SER A 18 -21.27 3.27 -11.29
N LEU A 19 -20.97 2.73 -12.48
CA LEU A 19 -19.67 2.09 -12.77
C LEU A 19 -18.61 3.10 -13.26
N ALA A 20 -19.02 4.23 -13.82
CA ALA A 20 -18.09 5.29 -14.24
C ALA A 20 -17.52 6.10 -13.05
N ALA A 21 -18.09 5.94 -11.85
CA ALA A 21 -17.64 6.64 -10.62
C ALA A 21 -16.63 5.84 -9.78
N CYS A 22 -16.24 4.62 -10.17
CA CYS A 22 -15.23 3.82 -9.49
C CYS A 22 -14.05 3.48 -10.42
N GLY A 23 -13.48 4.50 -11.08
CA GLY A 23 -12.40 4.23 -12.04
C GLY A 23 -11.68 5.46 -12.62
N GLY A 24 -11.64 6.58 -11.89
CA GLY A 24 -10.96 7.79 -12.36
C GLY A 24 -10.36 8.58 -11.21
N GLY A 25 -9.04 8.51 -11.05
CA GLY A 25 -8.31 9.32 -10.08
C GLY A 25 -6.96 8.73 -9.74
N GLY A 26 -5.95 9.04 -10.55
CA GLY A 26 -4.57 8.61 -10.38
C GLY A 26 -3.93 9.11 -9.10
N ALA A 27 -4.23 8.45 -7.99
CA ALA A 27 -3.37 8.48 -6.84
C ALA A 27 -2.22 7.48 -7.11
N LYS A 28 -1.02 8.00 -7.37
CA LYS A 28 0.20 7.26 -7.04
C LYS A 28 0.22 7.15 -5.52
N THR A 29 -0.57 6.23 -4.99
CA THR A 29 -0.46 5.87 -3.59
C THR A 29 0.86 5.10 -3.50
N ASN A 30 1.94 5.83 -3.20
CA ASN A 30 3.12 5.22 -2.60
C ASN A 30 2.70 4.77 -1.19
N VAL A 31 1.78 3.82 -1.11
CA VAL A 31 1.54 3.08 0.12
C VAL A 31 2.75 2.17 0.24
N SER A 32 3.84 2.73 0.75
CA SER A 32 4.83 1.90 1.42
C SER A 32 4.12 1.42 2.69
N ALA A 33 3.23 0.43 2.55
CA ALA A 33 2.71 -0.37 3.64
C ALA A 33 3.86 -1.26 4.11
N THR A 34 4.94 -0.64 4.57
CA THR A 34 5.95 -1.30 5.36
C THR A 34 5.32 -1.41 6.75
N SER A 35 4.43 -2.41 6.90
CA SER A 35 3.79 -2.76 8.18
C SER A 35 4.76 -3.48 9.13
N THR A 36 6.06 -3.32 8.91
CA THR A 36 7.08 -3.77 9.85
C THR A 36 7.28 -2.70 10.91
N THR A 37 7.30 -3.12 12.16
CA THR A 37 7.64 -2.24 13.27
C THR A 37 9.16 -2.09 13.35
N MET A 38 9.65 -0.99 13.95
CA MET A 38 11.08 -0.80 14.22
C MET A 38 11.73 -2.02 14.88
N GLY A 39 11.02 -2.64 15.84
CA GLY A 39 11.52 -3.81 16.56
C GLY A 39 11.77 -5.02 15.67
N GLN A 40 10.90 -5.26 14.67
CA GLN A 40 11.06 -6.35 13.71
C GLN A 40 12.24 -6.09 12.77
N GLU A 41 12.37 -4.88 12.22
CA GLU A 41 13.51 -4.53 11.36
C GLU A 41 14.86 -4.70 12.10
N LEU A 42 14.91 -4.32 13.38
CA LEU A 42 16.11 -4.50 14.21
C LEU A 42 16.41 -5.96 14.53
N MET A 43 15.37 -6.79 14.77
CA MET A 43 15.53 -8.22 15.03
C MET A 43 16.06 -8.95 13.80
N ASP A 44 15.51 -8.66 12.62
CA ASP A 44 15.94 -9.26 11.36
C ASP A 44 17.38 -8.87 11.00
N LEU A 45 17.73 -7.60 11.25
CA LEU A 45 19.10 -7.11 11.08
C LEU A 45 20.09 -7.84 12.02
N ASN A 46 19.69 -8.08 13.28
CA ASN A 46 20.51 -8.82 14.24
C ASN A 46 20.70 -10.28 13.83
N ALA A 47 19.61 -10.95 13.43
CA ALA A 47 19.67 -12.33 12.97
C ALA A 47 20.59 -12.48 11.75
N SER A 48 20.59 -11.51 10.84
CA SER A 48 21.47 -11.50 9.66
C SER A 48 22.95 -11.35 10.05
N TYR A 49 23.25 -10.53 11.07
CA TYR A 49 24.60 -10.39 11.60
C TYR A 49 25.08 -11.67 12.31
N GLU A 50 24.22 -12.29 13.13
CA GLU A 50 24.56 -13.55 13.82
C GLU A 50 24.77 -14.72 12.86
N GLN A 51 24.05 -14.74 11.75
CA GLN A 51 24.25 -15.71 10.66
C GLN A 51 25.51 -15.41 9.82
N GLY A 52 26.21 -14.31 10.08
CA GLY A 52 27.39 -13.90 9.32
C GLY A 52 27.07 -13.41 7.90
N LEU A 53 25.80 -13.09 7.61
CA LEU A 53 25.38 -12.59 6.30
C LEU A 53 25.83 -11.15 6.05
N ILE A 54 26.03 -10.38 7.13
CA ILE A 54 26.50 -9.00 7.08
C ILE A 54 27.66 -8.80 8.06
N SER A 55 28.55 -7.87 7.74
CA SER A 55 29.66 -7.50 8.63
C SER A 55 29.19 -6.62 9.80
N ALA A 56 30.03 -6.52 10.84
CA ALA A 56 29.76 -5.65 11.98
C ALA A 56 29.64 -4.16 11.59
N GLN A 57 30.30 -3.73 10.51
CA GLN A 57 30.22 -2.36 10.01
C GLN A 57 28.86 -2.10 9.35
N GLU A 58 28.40 -3.04 8.51
CA GLU A 58 27.09 -2.97 7.84
C GLU A 58 25.95 -3.03 8.87
N TYR A 59 26.06 -3.90 9.87
CA TYR A 59 25.11 -3.97 10.98
C TYR A 59 24.96 -2.62 11.68
N LYS A 60 26.07 -1.95 12.04
CA LYS A 60 26.03 -0.66 12.74
C LYS A 60 25.40 0.44 11.89
N ARG A 61 25.74 0.49 10.59
CA ARG A 61 25.17 1.47 9.66
C ARG A 61 23.66 1.25 9.52
N ALA A 62 23.24 0.03 9.18
CA ALA A 62 21.83 -0.30 9.01
C ALA A 62 21.02 -0.07 10.29
N LYS A 63 21.56 -0.41 11.46
CA LYS A 63 20.92 -0.15 12.76
C LYS A 63 20.67 1.34 12.98
N LYS A 64 21.65 2.18 12.65
CA LYS A 64 21.52 3.64 12.75
C LYS A 64 20.46 4.17 11.78
N ASP A 65 20.46 3.67 10.55
CA ASP A 65 19.50 4.08 9.52
C ASP A 65 18.07 3.70 9.91
N ILE A 66 17.87 2.50 10.47
CA ILE A 66 16.58 2.07 11.03
C ILE A 66 16.17 3.02 12.17
N LEU A 67 17.03 3.27 13.16
CA LEU A 67 16.67 4.16 14.28
C LEU A 67 16.31 5.58 13.81
N HIS A 68 17.08 6.14 12.88
CA HIS A 68 16.79 7.46 12.31
C HIS A 68 15.45 7.52 11.58
N LYS A 69 15.05 6.44 10.90
CA LYS A 69 13.75 6.35 10.21
C LYS A 69 12.56 6.46 11.16
N TYR A 70 12.71 6.03 12.42
CA TYR A 70 11.63 6.03 13.42
C TYR A 70 11.72 7.16 14.46
N ASP A 71 12.84 7.89 14.50
CA ASP A 71 13.02 9.11 15.33
C ASP A 71 12.42 10.37 14.67
N GLN A 72 12.00 10.27 13.41
CA GLN A 72 11.41 11.36 12.62
C GLN A 72 9.89 11.47 12.85
#